data_AF-A0A7T0BYE0-F1
#
_entry.id   AF-A0A7T0BYE0-F1
#
_cell.length_a   1.000
_cell.length_b   1.000
_cell.length_c   1.000
_cell.angle_alpha   90.00
_cell.angle_beta   90.00
_cell.angle_gamma   90.00
#
_symmetry.space_group_name_H-M   'P 1'
#
loop_
_entity.id
_entity.type
_entity.pdbx_description
1 polymer ?
#
loop_
_entity_poly.entity_id
_entity_poly.type
_entity_poly.pdbx_seq_one_letter_code
_entity_poly.pdbx_strand_id
1 'polypeptide(L)'
;MELPHKKNKRKPSMKVDASIEGNELLNQQFQSKELVGQAFYKQLKNAGFAYQFCVLVSWYMTGASEFFGKIIRQDGEIFEFDVDLDYPQYSTWANITTNFLTVYERSKRHKPWKDEVVAYGYFLEKSEERLSEKGK
;
A
#
# COMPACT_ATOMS: atom_id res chain seq x y z
N MET A 1 -32.15 16.30 40.93
CA MET A 1 -30.74 16.65 40.60
C MET A 1 -30.29 15.69 39.52
N GLU A 2 -30.26 16.15 38.27
CA GLU A 2 -29.76 15.35 37.14
C GLU A 2 -28.23 15.47 37.09
N LEU A 3 -27.55 14.33 36.98
CA LEU A 3 -26.11 14.26 36.76
C LEU A 3 -25.81 14.51 35.28
N PRO A 4 -24.82 15.36 34.92
CA PRO A 4 -24.49 15.62 33.54
C PRO A 4 -23.71 14.44 32.93
N HIS A 5 -24.25 13.86 31.85
CA HIS A 5 -23.52 12.94 30.99
C HIS A 5 -22.32 13.65 30.34
N LYS A 6 -21.11 13.38 30.84
CA LYS A 6 -19.87 13.70 30.14
C LYS A 6 -19.83 12.92 28.82
N LYS A 7 -19.92 13.64 27.70
CA LYS A 7 -19.62 13.11 26.37
C LYS A 7 -18.18 12.60 26.36
N ASN A 8 -18.01 11.28 26.34
CA ASN A 8 -16.72 10.66 26.05
C ASN A 8 -16.33 11.05 24.62
N LYS A 9 -15.40 12.01 24.48
CA LYS A 9 -14.66 12.20 23.24
C LYS A 9 -13.88 10.90 23.01
N ARG A 10 -14.25 10.16 21.96
CA ARG A 10 -13.50 8.97 21.53
C ARG A 10 -12.04 9.41 21.32
N LYS A 11 -11.10 8.79 22.04
CA LYS A 11 -9.67 8.93 21.73
C LYS A 11 -9.47 8.45 20.28
N PRO A 12 -8.74 9.19 19.43
CA PRO A 12 -8.29 8.64 18.17
C PRO A 12 -7.51 7.35 18.44
N SER A 13 -7.73 6.35 17.61
CA SER A 13 -7.10 5.04 17.71
C SER A 13 -5.61 5.18 17.39
N MET A 14 -4.78 5.28 18.42
CA MET A 14 -3.31 5.43 18.36
C MET A 14 -2.58 4.43 17.45
N LYS A 15 -3.22 3.34 17.03
CA LYS A 15 -2.67 2.33 16.10
C LYS A 15 -2.89 2.66 14.63
N VAL A 16 -3.98 3.35 14.30
CA VAL A 16 -4.35 3.65 12.90
C VAL A 16 -3.46 4.76 12.38
N ASP A 17 -3.26 5.82 13.16
CA ASP A 17 -2.43 6.97 12.78
C ASP A 17 -0.97 6.53 12.52
N ALA A 18 -0.38 5.71 13.40
CA ALA A 18 0.95 5.15 13.20
C ALA A 18 1.06 4.22 11.97
N SER A 19 -0.04 3.56 11.59
CA SER A 19 -0.07 2.69 10.39
C SER A 19 -0.21 3.51 9.10
N ILE A 20 -0.87 4.67 9.17
CA ILE A 20 -0.97 5.63 8.05
C ILE A 20 0.39 6.29 7.85
N GLU A 21 0.98 6.87 8.90
CA GLU A 21 2.33 7.45 8.86
C GLU A 21 3.37 6.43 8.38
N GLY A 22 3.26 5.18 8.82
CA GLY A 22 4.10 4.07 8.35
C GLY A 22 3.94 3.78 6.85
N ASN A 23 2.71 3.82 6.33
CA ASN A 23 2.45 3.65 4.90
C ASN A 23 2.94 4.83 4.07
N GLU A 24 2.81 6.05 4.58
CA GLU A 24 3.34 7.25 3.91
C GLU A 24 4.85 7.18 3.78
N LEU A 25 5.56 6.89 4.88
CA LEU A 25 7.01 6.76 4.87
C LEU A 25 7.48 5.63 3.95
N LEU A 26 6.82 4.46 4.02
CA LEU A 26 7.09 3.33 3.12
C LEU A 26 7.00 3.75 1.65
N ASN A 27 5.92 4.45 1.29
CA ASN A 27 5.67 4.87 -0.08
C ASN A 27 6.60 6.00 -0.54
N GLN A 28 6.99 6.90 0.37
CA GLN A 28 8.04 7.88 0.09
C GLN A 28 9.36 7.18 -0.26
N GLN A 29 9.80 6.23 0.58
CA GLN A 29 11.05 5.46 0.36
C GLN A 29 11.01 4.60 -0.91
N PHE A 30 9.86 4.00 -1.20
CA PHE A 30 9.64 3.24 -2.42
C PHE A 30 9.74 4.14 -3.67
N GLN A 31 9.11 5.31 -3.63
CA GLN A 31 9.09 6.25 -4.74
C GLN A 31 10.45 6.97 -4.93
N SER A 32 11.20 7.21 -3.85
CA SER A 32 12.56 7.77 -3.88
C SER A 32 13.63 6.74 -4.26
N LYS A 33 13.26 5.45 -4.36
CA LYS A 33 14.16 4.30 -4.56
C LYS A 33 15.14 4.03 -3.41
N GLU A 34 14.81 4.46 -2.21
CA GLU A 34 15.63 4.23 -1.02
C GLU A 34 15.31 2.90 -0.33
N LEU A 35 14.15 2.31 -0.65
CA LEU A 35 13.67 1.09 0.02
C LEU A 35 14.41 -0.19 -0.42
N VAL A 36 14.80 -0.28 -1.68
CA VAL A 36 15.31 -1.51 -2.32
C VAL A 36 16.45 -1.18 -3.29
N GLY A 37 17.22 -2.18 -3.73
CA GLY A 37 18.27 -1.98 -4.72
C GLY A 37 17.73 -1.61 -6.11
N GLN A 38 18.55 -0.94 -6.93
CA GLN A 38 18.17 -0.51 -8.30
C GLN A 38 17.74 -1.67 -9.22
N ALA A 39 18.26 -2.88 -8.99
CA ALA A 39 17.89 -4.07 -9.75
C ALA A 39 16.39 -4.39 -9.64
N PHE A 40 15.81 -4.24 -8.45
CA PHE A 40 14.38 -4.41 -8.20
C PHE A 40 13.55 -3.43 -9.03
N TYR A 41 13.88 -2.13 -8.99
CA TYR A 41 13.17 -1.10 -9.75
C TYR A 41 13.29 -1.30 -11.27
N LYS A 42 14.40 -1.86 -11.75
CA LYS A 42 14.56 -2.21 -13.17
C LYS A 42 13.59 -3.33 -13.57
N GLN A 43 13.44 -4.37 -12.74
CA GLN A 43 12.47 -5.43 -13.01
C GLN A 43 11.03 -4.94 -12.95
N LEU A 44 10.70 -4.13 -11.95
CA LEU A 44 9.38 -3.55 -11.80
C LEU A 44 9.01 -2.67 -13.01
N LYS A 45 9.96 -1.88 -13.53
CA LYS A 45 9.79 -1.14 -14.79
C LYS A 45 9.60 -2.08 -16.00
N ASN A 46 10.39 -3.15 -16.10
CA ASN A 46 10.27 -4.12 -17.19
C ASN A 46 8.93 -4.88 -17.18
N ALA A 47 8.34 -5.07 -16.00
CA ALA A 47 7.01 -5.64 -15.83
C ALA A 47 5.87 -4.63 -16.08
N GLY A 48 6.19 -3.41 -16.52
CA GLY A 48 5.21 -2.39 -16.92
C GLY A 48 4.75 -1.47 -15.79
N PHE A 49 5.36 -1.55 -14.61
CA PHE A 49 5.01 -0.69 -13.48
C PHE A 49 5.88 0.57 -13.44
N ALA A 50 5.24 1.73 -13.39
CA ALA A 50 5.90 2.99 -13.10
C ALA A 50 5.82 3.25 -11.58
N TYR A 51 6.85 2.84 -10.82
CA TYR A 51 6.87 2.89 -9.35
C TYR A 51 6.44 4.23 -8.74
N GLN A 52 6.78 5.35 -9.38
CA GLN A 52 6.39 6.72 -8.99
C GLN A 52 4.87 6.96 -8.98
N PHE A 53 4.10 6.10 -9.65
CA PHE A 53 2.63 6.14 -9.70
C PHE A 53 1.99 4.92 -9.02
N CYS A 54 2.79 4.12 -8.32
CA CYS A 54 2.31 2.97 -7.56
C CYS A 54 2.31 3.26 -6.06
N VAL A 55 1.44 2.53 -5.35
CA VAL A 55 1.46 2.42 -3.89
C VAL A 55 1.95 1.02 -3.53
N LEU A 56 3.04 0.94 -2.77
CA LEU A 56 3.50 -0.29 -2.16
C LEU A 56 2.65 -0.59 -0.92
N VAL A 57 2.02 -1.76 -0.90
CA VAL A 57 1.13 -2.18 0.20
C VAL A 57 1.91 -2.91 1.28
N SER A 58 2.80 -3.79 0.87
CA SER A 58 3.61 -4.63 1.76
C SER A 58 4.77 -5.18 0.98
N TRP A 59 5.88 -5.42 1.66
CA TRP A 59 6.99 -6.17 1.10
C TRP A 59 7.77 -6.91 2.18
N TYR A 60 8.49 -7.96 1.79
CA TYR A 60 9.48 -8.63 2.63
C TYR A 60 10.53 -9.32 1.75
N MET A 61 11.65 -9.69 2.38
CA MET A 61 12.73 -10.46 1.76
C MET A 61 12.80 -11.84 2.38
N THR A 62 12.97 -12.88 1.56
CA THR A 62 13.21 -14.26 2.01
C THR A 62 14.67 -14.69 1.87
N GLY A 63 15.46 -13.91 1.13
CA GLY A 63 16.88 -14.14 0.88
C GLY A 63 17.61 -12.84 0.54
N ALA A 64 18.81 -12.95 -0.02
CA ALA A 64 19.58 -11.77 -0.43
C ALA A 64 19.03 -11.10 -1.71
N SER A 65 18.39 -11.87 -2.57
CA SER A 65 17.93 -11.47 -3.91
C SER A 65 16.43 -11.69 -4.15
N GLU A 66 15.69 -12.22 -3.18
CA GLU A 66 14.27 -12.56 -3.33
C GLU A 66 13.38 -11.58 -2.57
N PHE A 67 12.43 -10.96 -3.27
CA PHE A 67 11.53 -9.93 -2.76
C PHE A 67 10.08 -10.30 -3.04
N PHE A 68 9.24 -10.21 -2.03
CA PHE A 68 7.82 -10.51 -2.13
C PHE A 68 7.01 -9.31 -1.69
N GLY A 69 5.82 -9.14 -2.24
CA GLY A 69 4.95 -8.07 -1.79
C GLY A 69 3.75 -7.81 -2.69
N LYS A 70 3.12 -6.66 -2.46
CA LYS A 70 1.93 -6.23 -3.17
C LYS A 70 2.03 -4.76 -3.54
N ILE A 71 1.61 -4.42 -4.76
CA ILE A 71 1.55 -3.05 -5.24
C ILE A 71 0.16 -2.73 -5.80
N ILE A 72 -0.28 -1.50 -5.59
CA ILE A 72 -1.45 -0.93 -6.23
C ILE A 72 -0.96 0.00 -7.33
N ARG A 73 -1.46 -0.20 -8.56
CA ARG A 73 -1.21 0.69 -9.69
C ARG A 73 -2.15 1.89 -9.67
N GLN A 74 -1.81 2.91 -10.45
CA GLN A 74 -2.62 4.13 -10.59
C GLN A 74 -4.05 3.89 -11.11
N ASP A 75 -4.29 2.79 -11.83
CA ASP A 75 -5.60 2.39 -12.32
C ASP A 75 -6.42 1.62 -11.26
N GLY A 76 -5.85 1.42 -10.08
CA GLY A 76 -6.45 0.68 -8.97
C GLY A 76 -6.25 -0.83 -9.06
N GLU A 77 -5.57 -1.35 -10.08
CA GLU A 77 -5.24 -2.78 -10.13
C GLU A 77 -4.19 -3.11 -9.07
N ILE A 78 -4.39 -4.24 -8.38
CA ILE A 78 -3.49 -4.73 -7.35
C ILE A 78 -2.76 -5.96 -7.85
N PHE A 79 -1.44 -5.95 -7.73
CA PHE A 79 -0.56 -7.03 -8.11
C PHE A 79 0.20 -7.55 -6.91
N GLU A 80 0.28 -8.87 -6.78
CA GLU A 80 1.25 -9.55 -5.93
C GLU A 80 2.49 -9.84 -6.77
N PHE A 81 3.66 -9.62 -6.17
CA PHE A 81 4.94 -9.85 -6.81
C PHE A 81 5.80 -10.81 -5.99
N ASP A 82 6.56 -11.61 -6.72
CA ASP A 82 7.65 -12.45 -6.26
C ASP A 82 8.81 -12.19 -7.23
N VAL A 83 9.87 -11.54 -6.76
CA VAL A 83 10.94 -11.01 -7.59
C VAL A 83 12.27 -11.59 -7.14
N ASP A 84 12.90 -12.32 -8.04
CA ASP A 84 14.27 -12.83 -7.91
C ASP A 84 15.22 -11.92 -8.71
N LEU A 85 16.14 -11.25 -8.02
CA LEU A 85 17.10 -10.33 -8.61
C LEU A 85 18.22 -11.04 -9.40
N ASP A 86 18.57 -12.26 -9.01
CA ASP A 86 19.63 -13.03 -9.66
C ASP A 86 19.09 -13.78 -10.89
N TYR A 87 17.82 -14.20 -10.82
CA TYR A 87 17.12 -14.93 -11.88
C TYR A 87 15.79 -14.26 -12.25
N PRO A 88 15.81 -13.11 -12.96
CA PRO A 88 14.61 -12.35 -13.33
C PRO A 88 13.54 -13.17 -14.07
N GLN A 89 13.92 -14.24 -14.77
CA GLN A 89 12.99 -15.12 -15.48
C GLN A 89 12.07 -15.92 -14.56
N TYR A 90 12.40 -16.07 -13.27
CA TYR A 90 11.55 -16.72 -12.28
C TYR A 90 10.65 -15.73 -11.53
N SER A 91 10.80 -14.42 -11.79
CA SER A 91 9.97 -13.41 -11.16
C SER A 91 8.54 -13.46 -11.68
N THR A 92 7.57 -13.30 -10.79
CA THR A 92 6.14 -13.35 -11.09
C THR A 92 5.41 -12.08 -10.65
N TRP A 93 4.36 -11.75 -11.40
CA TRP A 93 3.49 -10.58 -11.17
C TRP A 93 2.05 -11.00 -11.40
N ALA A 94 1.31 -11.28 -10.32
CA ALA A 94 -0.05 -11.81 -10.38
C ALA A 94 -1.07 -10.71 -10.07
N ASN A 95 -2.04 -10.47 -10.95
CA ASN A 95 -3.16 -9.57 -10.65
C ASN A 95 -4.09 -10.24 -9.63
N ILE A 96 -4.20 -9.65 -8.44
CA ILE A 96 -4.99 -10.16 -7.31
C ILE A 96 -6.14 -9.23 -6.93
N THR A 97 -6.48 -8.25 -7.79
CA THR A 97 -7.44 -7.17 -7.51
C THR A 97 -8.73 -7.67 -6.87
N THR A 98 -9.40 -8.64 -7.47
CA THR A 98 -10.68 -9.17 -6.97
C THR A 98 -10.56 -9.76 -5.57
N ASN A 99 -9.52 -10.57 -5.33
CA ASN A 99 -9.31 -11.19 -4.03
C ASN A 99 -8.95 -10.14 -2.98
N PHE A 100 -8.08 -9.20 -3.33
CA PHE A 100 -7.69 -8.09 -2.47
C PHE A 100 -8.88 -7.25 -2.05
N LEU A 101 -9.73 -6.82 -2.99
CA LEU A 101 -10.92 -6.01 -2.70
C LEU A 101 -11.92 -6.75 -1.81
N THR A 102 -12.06 -8.07 -2.00
CA THR A 102 -12.90 -8.90 -1.12
C THR A 102 -12.38 -8.88 0.31
N VAL A 103 -11.06 -8.97 0.50
CA VAL A 103 -10.42 -8.91 1.81
C VAL A 103 -10.51 -7.51 2.41
N TYR A 104 -10.32 -6.47 1.59
CA TYR A 104 -10.46 -5.07 1.99
C TYR A 104 -11.86 -4.80 2.55
N GLU A 105 -12.94 -5.14 1.82
CA GLU A 105 -14.31 -4.88 2.25
C GLU A 105 -14.67 -5.59 3.57
N ARG A 106 -14.21 -6.84 3.73
CA ARG A 106 -14.36 -7.58 4.99
C ARG A 106 -13.56 -6.94 6.14
N SER A 107 -12.33 -6.53 5.86
CA SER A 107 -11.40 -6.03 6.88
C SER A 107 -11.69 -4.59 7.28
N LYS A 108 -12.19 -3.74 6.38
CA LYS A 108 -12.52 -2.34 6.65
C LYS A 108 -13.46 -2.17 7.84
N ARG A 109 -14.39 -3.11 8.03
CA ARG A 109 -15.37 -3.07 9.14
C ARG A 109 -14.82 -3.62 10.46
N HIS A 110 -14.00 -4.67 10.39
CA HIS A 110 -13.61 -5.45 11.58
C HIS A 110 -12.16 -5.24 12.02
N LYS A 111 -11.29 -4.86 11.09
CA LYS A 111 -9.84 -4.66 11.26
C LYS A 111 -9.35 -3.52 10.34
N PRO A 112 -9.81 -2.27 10.54
CA PRO A 112 -9.42 -1.14 9.71
C PRO A 112 -7.92 -0.80 9.76
N TRP A 113 -7.19 -1.35 10.73
CA TRP A 113 -5.74 -1.18 10.89
C TRP A 113 -4.91 -2.26 10.17
N LYS A 114 -5.53 -3.12 9.36
CA LYS A 114 -4.77 -4.09 8.54
C LYS A 114 -4.01 -3.33 7.45
N ASP A 115 -2.75 -3.66 7.20
CA ASP A 115 -1.90 -2.97 6.22
C ASP A 115 -2.57 -2.81 4.85
N GLU A 116 -3.22 -3.87 4.36
CA GLU A 116 -3.99 -3.84 3.10
C GLU A 116 -5.11 -2.79 3.11
N VAL A 117 -5.80 -2.62 4.24
CA VAL A 117 -6.86 -1.62 4.39
C VAL A 117 -6.29 -0.22 4.44
N VAL A 118 -5.20 -0.03 5.19
CA VAL A 118 -4.55 1.27 5.35
C VAL A 118 -3.94 1.73 4.03
N ALA A 119 -3.19 0.86 3.35
CA ALA A 119 -2.56 1.18 2.06
C ALA A 119 -3.58 1.46 0.96
N TYR A 120 -4.69 0.70 0.92
CA TYR A 120 -5.76 0.98 -0.05
C TYR A 120 -6.53 2.26 0.29
N GLY A 121 -6.74 2.55 1.58
CA GLY A 121 -7.28 3.84 2.02
C GLY A 121 -6.39 5.02 1.58
N TYR A 122 -5.08 4.90 1.79
CA TYR A 122 -4.08 5.87 1.33
C TYR A 122 -4.12 6.06 -0.19
N PHE A 123 -4.22 4.97 -0.97
CA PHE A 123 -4.37 5.05 -2.42
C PHE A 123 -5.62 5.84 -2.84
N LEU A 124 -6.77 5.60 -2.20
CA LEU A 124 -8.01 6.32 -2.51
C LEU A 124 -7.88 7.82 -2.24
N GLU A 125 -7.35 8.19 -1.07
CA GLU A 125 -7.13 9.60 -0.70
C GLU A 125 -6.21 10.32 -1.70
N LYS A 126 -5.07 9.70 -2.06
CA LYS A 126 -4.15 10.26 -3.06
C LYS A 126 -4.73 10.33 -4.46
N SER A 127 -5.67 9.45 -4.79
CA SER A 127 -6.37 9.51 -6.08
C SER A 127 -7.37 10.67 -6.13
N GLU A 128 -8.08 10.93 -5.02
CA GLU A 128 -9.01 12.05 -4.89
C GLU A 128 -8.31 13.42 -4.93
N GLU A 129 -7.18 13.56 -4.23
CA GLU A 129 -6.35 14.79 -4.26
C GLU A 129 -5.98 15.18 -5.70
N ARG A 130 -5.47 14.22 -6.49
CA ARG A 130 -5.08 14.43 -7.90
C ARG A 130 -6.24 14.83 -8.80
N LEU A 131 -7.45 14.36 -8.52
CA LEU A 131 -8.64 14.73 -9.26
C LEU A 131 -9.09 16.16 -8.91
N SER A 132 -8.94 16.56 -7.64
CA SER A 132 -9.29 17.90 -7.17
C SER A 132 -8.38 19.00 -7.72
N GLU A 133 -7.09 18.68 -7.96
CA GLU A 133 -6.11 19.63 -8.52
C GLU A 133 -6.29 19.85 -10.03
N LYS A 134 -6.86 18.89 -10.76
CA LYS A 134 -7.14 19.01 -12.20
C LYS A 134 -8.44 19.77 -12.51
N GLY A 135 -9.25 20.05 -11.49
CA GLY A 135 -10.53 20.77 -11.61
C GLY A 135 -10.44 22.27 -11.30
N LYS A 136 -9.23 22.82 -11.09
CA LYS A 136 -8.95 24.25 -10.94
C LYS A 136 -8.21 24.77 -12.16
#